data_AF-A0A7W6ADH5-F1
#
_entry.id   AF-A0A7W6ADH5-F1
#
_cell.length_a   1.000
_cell.length_b   1.000
_cell.length_c   1.000
_cell.angle_alpha   90.00
_cell.angle_beta   90.00
_cell.angle_gamma   90.00
#
_symmetry.space_group_name_H-M   'P 1'
#
loop_
_entity.id
_entity.type
_entity.pdbx_description
1 polymer ?
#
loop_
_entity_poly.entity_id
_entity_poly.type
_entity_poly.pdbx_seq_one_letter_code
_entity_poly.pdbx_strand_id
1 'polypeptide(L)' 'MSGRTSSRTPTDLARRLGARSVHFDLLEQDRDSWGWALRNAYGEEVARSHIAYPSRVQASAAAVAFSRLVAEAGRQVGGR' A
#
# COMPACT_ATOMS: atom_id res chain seq x y z
N MET A 1 -10.33 35.35 27.18
CA MET A 1 -10.68 34.21 26.29
C MET A 1 -9.60 34.09 25.22
N SER A 2 -8.55 33.30 25.45
CA SER A 2 -7.48 33.09 24.46
C SER A 2 -7.71 31.76 23.76
N GLY A 3 -7.97 31.84 22.46
CA GLY A 3 -8.12 30.70 21.57
C GLY A 3 -6.86 29.86 21.56
N ARG A 4 -7.01 28.60 21.96
CA ARG A 4 -5.98 27.57 21.93
C ARG A 4 -5.77 27.19 20.46
N THR A 5 -4.92 27.91 19.74
CA THR A 5 -4.39 27.49 18.45
C THR A 5 -3.65 26.17 18.67
N SER A 6 -4.35 25.08 18.41
CA SER A 6 -3.77 23.74 18.40
C SER A 6 -2.69 23.71 17.34
N SER A 7 -1.44 23.82 17.79
CA SER A 7 -0.26 23.46 17.03
C SER A 7 -0.40 21.99 16.64
N ARG A 8 -1.01 21.73 15.47
CA ARG A 8 -0.95 20.41 14.84
C ARG A 8 0.50 20.22 14.44
N THR A 9 1.23 19.46 15.24
CA THR A 9 2.61 19.13 14.95
C THR A 9 2.70 18.44 13.58
N PRO A 10 3.71 18.75 12.75
CA PRO A 10 3.88 18.13 11.42
C PRO A 10 3.86 16.60 11.45
N THR A 11 4.32 16.00 12.55
CA THR A 11 4.34 14.54 12.77
C THR A 11 2.93 13.94 12.92
N ASP A 12 1.97 14.68 13.46
CA ASP A 12 0.58 14.22 13.58
C ASP A 12 -0.13 14.23 12.22
N LEU A 13 0.19 15.23 11.38
CA LEU A 13 -0.25 15.28 9.99
C LEU A 13 0.42 14.19 9.16
N ALA A 14 1.73 13.97 9.29
CA ALA A 14 2.41 12.87 8.60
C ALA A 14 1.89 11.50 9.03
N ARG A 15 1.49 11.32 10.30
CA ARG A 15 0.86 10.08 10.78
C ARG A 15 -0.57 9.90 10.25
N ARG A 16 -1.37 10.97 10.20
CA ARG A 16 -2.75 10.92 9.67
C ARG A 16 -2.81 10.81 8.14
N LEU A 17 -1.90 11.47 7.44
CA LEU A 17 -1.71 11.33 5.99
C LEU A 17 -1.06 9.98 5.67
N GLY A 18 -0.08 9.58 6.48
CA GLY A 18 0.58 8.28 6.41
C GLY A 18 -0.39 7.13 6.63
N ALA A 19 -1.33 7.22 7.58
CA ALA A 19 -2.34 6.17 7.82
C ALA A 19 -3.22 5.83 6.60
N ARG A 20 -3.24 6.68 5.56
CA ARG A 20 -3.96 6.42 4.28
C ARG A 20 -3.03 5.93 3.17
N SER A 21 -1.75 5.73 3.44
CA SER A 21 -0.75 5.26 2.48
C SER A 21 -0.64 3.74 2.53
N VAL A 22 -0.60 3.13 1.34
CA VAL A 22 -0.27 1.72 1.14
C VAL A 22 0.94 1.61 0.21
N HIS A 23 1.76 0.58 0.39
CA HIS A 23 2.95 0.33 -0.44
C HIS A 23 3.15 -1.15 -0.69
N PHE A 24 3.83 -1.47 -1.79
CA PHE A 24 4.17 -2.86 -2.12
C PHE A 24 5.56 -3.21 -1.62
N ASP A 25 5.64 -4.33 -0.91
CA ASP A 25 6.87 -5.06 -0.65
C ASP A 25 7.02 -6.20 -1.65
N LEU A 26 8.23 -6.38 -2.16
CA LEU A 26 8.61 -7.55 -2.95
C LEU A 26 9.31 -8.53 -2.02
N LEU A 27 8.78 -9.75 -1.94
CA LEU A 27 9.22 -10.77 -1.01
C LEU A 27 9.83 -11.93 -1.78
N GLU A 28 11.05 -12.33 -1.45
CA GLU A 28 11.60 -13.60 -1.88
C GLU A 28 11.02 -14.71 -0.98
N GLN A 29 10.35 -15.70 -1.57
CA GLN A 29 9.68 -16.78 -0.85
C GLN A 29 10.58 -18.02 -0.72
N ASP A 30 11.22 -18.37 -1.83
CA ASP A 30 12.20 -19.46 -1.98
C ASP A 30 13.27 -19.01 -2.98
N ARG A 31 14.31 -19.82 -3.20
CA ARG A 31 15.30 -19.55 -4.25
C ARG A 31 14.61 -19.33 -5.59
N ASP A 32 14.86 -18.17 -6.18
CA ASP A 32 14.32 -17.73 -7.47
C ASP A 32 12.78 -17.62 -7.52
N SER A 33 12.13 -17.51 -6.35
CA SER A 33 10.69 -17.40 -6.22
C SER A 33 10.30 -16.10 -5.50
N TRP A 34 9.48 -15.29 -6.15
CA TRP A 34 9.14 -13.94 -5.73
C TRP A 34 7.64 -13.75 -5.58
N GLY A 35 7.22 -13.02 -4.57
CA GLY A 35 5.86 -12.55 -4.38
C GLY A 35 5.82 -11.06 -4.10
N TRP A 36 4.61 -10.54 -3.91
CA TRP A 36 4.39 -9.19 -3.42
C TRP A 36 3.41 -9.19 -2.26
N ALA A 37 3.56 -8.23 -1.35
CA ALA A 37 2.61 -7.93 -0.29
C ALA A 37 2.28 -6.43 -0.32
N LEU A 38 1.00 -6.09 -0.22
CA LEU A 38 0.53 -4.72 -0.03
C LEU A 38 0.42 -4.47 1.47
N ARG A 39 1.16 -3.49 1.97
CA ARG A 39 1.13 -3.11 3.38
C ARG A 39 0.53 -1.73 3.57
N ASN A 40 -0.19 -1.55 4.67
CA ASN A 40 -0.59 -0.22 5.13
C ASN A 40 0.60 0.49 5.81
N ALA A 41 0.39 1.75 6.20
CA ALA A 41 1.44 2.53 6.86
C ALA A 41 1.80 2.08 8.28
N TYR A 42 1.03 1.16 8.88
CA TYR A 42 1.39 0.50 10.13
C TYR A 42 2.24 -0.76 9.88
N GLY A 43 2.50 -1.11 8.61
CA GLY A 43 3.22 -2.32 8.22
C GLY A 43 2.34 -3.57 8.18
N GLU A 44 1.04 -3.44 8.39
CA GLU A 44 0.12 -4.59 8.36
C GLU A 44 -0.17 -4.98 6.91
N GLU A 45 -0.21 -6.29 6.65
CA GLU A 45 -0.53 -6.82 5.34
C GLU A 45 -2.03 -6.68 5.05
N VAL A 46 -2.34 -6.02 3.93
CA VAL A 46 -3.71 -5.80 3.45
C VAL A 46 -4.06 -6.78 2.33
N ALA A 47 -3.07 -7.13 1.50
CA ALA A 47 -3.20 -8.11 0.43
C ALA A 47 -1.82 -8.71 0.10
N ARG A 48 -1.81 -9.87 -0.55
CA ARG A 48 -0.58 -10.51 -1.04
C ARG A 48 -0.82 -11.25 -2.35
N SER A 49 0.26 -11.57 -3.06
CA SER A 49 0.19 -12.51 -4.17
C SER A 49 -0.12 -13.93 -3.66
N HIS A 50 -1.09 -14.58 -4.29
CA HIS A 50 -1.41 -16.00 -4.05
C HIS A 50 -0.51 -16.95 -4.83
N ILE A 51 0.11 -16.46 -5.90
CA ILE A 51 1.08 -17.20 -6.71
C ILE A 51 2.48 -16.64 -6.47
N ALA A 52 3.47 -17.48 -6.72
CA ALA A 52 4.86 -17.09 -6.77
C ALA A 52 5.29 -16.86 -8.23
N TYR A 53 6.19 -15.92 -8.42
CA TYR A 53 6.74 -15.51 -9.71
C TYR A 53 8.21 -15.92 -9.80
N PRO A 54 8.69 -16.37 -10.96
CA PRO A 54 10.08 -16.80 -11.14
C PRO A 54 11.09 -15.63 -11.13
N SER A 55 10.64 -14.38 -11.01
CA SER A 55 11.56 -13.25 -10.87
C SER A 55 10.93 -12.06 -10.19
N ARG A 56 11.78 -11.24 -9.57
CA ARG A 56 11.40 -9.96 -8.97
C ARG A 56 10.70 -9.03 -9.96
N VAL A 57 11.14 -9.02 -11.21
CA VAL A 57 10.56 -8.17 -12.27
C VAL A 57 9.13 -8.59 -12.57
N GLN A 58 8.87 -9.90 -12.65
CA GLN A 58 7.50 -10.41 -12.87
C GLN A 58 6.59 -10.12 -11.68
N ALA A 59 7.08 -10.33 -10.44
CA ALA A 59 6.33 -9.97 -9.23
C ALA A 59 5.99 -8.46 -9.20
N SER A 60 6.95 -7.61 -9.58
CA SER A 60 6.75 -6.15 -9.67
C SER A 60 5.70 -5.78 -10.71
N ALA A 61 5.76 -6.39 -11.90
CA ALA A 61 4.78 -6.15 -12.96
C ALA A 61 3.36 -6.56 -12.51
N ALA A 62 3.24 -7.69 -11.82
CA ALA A 62 1.97 -8.13 -11.26
C ALA A 62 1.43 -7.17 -10.19
N ALA A 63 2.28 -6.65 -9.29
CA ALA A 63 1.89 -5.65 -8.30
C ALA A 63 1.37 -4.35 -8.94
N VAL A 64 2.03 -3.90 -10.01
CA VAL A 64 1.58 -2.72 -10.79
C VAL A 64 0.24 -2.99 -11.47
N ALA A 65 0.05 -4.17 -12.07
CA ALA A 65 -1.21 -4.55 -12.69
C ALA A 65 -2.35 -4.59 -11.66
N PHE A 66 -2.13 -5.20 -10.50
CA PHE A 66 -3.08 -5.23 -9.39
C PHE A 66 -3.44 -3.81 -8.93
N SER A 67 -2.46 -2.92 -8.76
CA SER A 67 -2.69 -1.53 -8.38
C SER A 67 -3.63 -0.81 -9.35
N ARG A 68 -3.46 -1.03 -10.65
CA ARG A 68 -4.31 -0.44 -11.69
C ARG A 68 -5.74 -0.97 -11.61
N LEU A 69 -5.91 -2.27 -11.40
CA LEU A 69 -7.23 -2.90 -11.24
C LEU A 69 -7.95 -2.37 -10.00
N VAL A 70 -7.25 -2.26 -8.86
CA VAL A 70 -7.83 -1.72 -7.63
C VAL A 70 -8.20 -0.25 -7.79
N ALA A 71 -7.34 0.56 -8.42
CA ALA A 71 -7.63 1.96 -8.68
C ALA A 71 -8.85 2.13 -9.59
N GLU A 72 -8.99 1.28 -10.61
CA GLU A 72 -10.16 1.28 -11.49
C GLU A 72 -11.44 0.86 -10.75
N ALA A 73 -11.40 -0.25 -10.01
CA ALA A 73 -12.54 -0.69 -9.21
C ALA A 73 -12.95 0.36 -8.16
N GLY A 74 -11.98 1.02 -7.52
CA GLY A 74 -12.23 2.10 -6.56
C GLY A 74 -12.98 3.28 -7.18
N ARG A 75 -12.70 3.63 -8.44
CA ARG A 75 -13.46 4.67 -9.16
C ARG A 75 -14.92 4.28 -9.37
N GLN A 76 -15.19 3.01 -9.64
CA GLN A 76 -16.56 2.52 -9.85
C GLN A 76 -17.35 2.45 -8.54
N VAL A 77 -16.68 2.14 -7.42
CA VAL A 77 -17.31 2.04 -6.09
C VAL A 77 -17.52 3.41 -5.43
N GLY A 78 -16.62 4.37 -5.62
CA GLY A 78 -16.67 5.70 -5.00
C GLY A 78 -17.57 6.73 -5.69
N GLY A 79 -18.31 6.34 -6.73
CA GLY A 79 -19.17 7.22 -7.53
C GLY A 79 -20.62 7.37 -7.05
N ARG A 80 -20.89 7.23 -5.74
CA ARG A 80 -22.21 7.43 -5.11
C ARG A 80 -22.11 8.41 -3.95
#